data_AF-A0AAJ1RZE6-F1
#
_entry.id   AF-A0AAJ1RZE6-F1
#
_cell.length_a   1.000
_cell.length_b   1.000
_cell.length_c   1.000
_cell.angle_alpha   90.00
_cell.angle_beta   90.00
_cell.angle_gamma   90.00
#
_symmetry.space_group_name_H-M   'P 1'
#
loop_
_entity.id
_entity.type
_entity.pdbx_description
1 polymer ?
#
loop_
_entity_poly.entity_id
_entity_poly.type
_entity_poly.pdbx_seq_one_letter_code
_entity_poly.pdbx_strand_id
1 'polypeptide(L)'
;IPGEELSVPDGADHLGALAACAARVGYPLLLKASAGGGGKGMRAVHEPKMLRTEYEAASREASAAFGDGTIYVERLLSGARHVEVQILADSHGNCIHLNERDCSLQRRHQKVIEESPSPAVDHQLRQAMGDTAVTAAKAVDYIGAGTVEFMLSPKGDFYFLEMNTRLQVEHPVTEMTTGIDLVQKQFEVAAGLQLGIAQSDVGMSGHAIEARIYAEDASKGFLPVVGRLALWKPPHGPGIRVDSGVRQGDVVTIDFDPMLAKLIVHASTRRAALRRLDAALADLVALGVTTNIGFLRNAAAHHAFASGSVTTEFLDSAPISEFAEPGADPAVLVAIASAAQRLGMERAPSDDASGSVDEHTGHSGDPFRTLSRSFP
;
A
#
# COMPACT_ATOMS: atom_id res chain seq x y z
N ILE A 1 20.20 4.17 3.86
CA ILE A 1 20.55 5.58 3.53
C ILE A 1 21.73 5.99 4.40
N PRO A 2 22.69 6.84 3.97
CA PRO A 2 23.72 7.34 4.88
C PRO A 2 23.06 7.94 6.13
N GLY A 3 23.36 7.37 7.28
CA GLY A 3 22.72 7.73 8.53
C GLY A 3 23.48 7.17 9.72
N GLU A 4 23.12 7.65 10.90
CA GLU A 4 23.76 7.34 12.16
C GLU A 4 22.72 7.36 13.28
N GLU A 5 22.78 6.36 14.16
CA GLU A 5 21.94 6.31 15.35
C GLU A 5 22.49 7.23 16.43
N LEU A 6 21.61 8.01 17.04
CA LEU A 6 21.99 8.99 18.04
C LEU A 6 21.09 8.88 19.27
N SER A 7 21.71 8.47 20.37
CA SER A 7 21.13 8.53 21.71
C SER A 7 21.96 9.51 22.53
N VAL A 8 21.35 10.61 22.98
CA VAL A 8 22.03 11.56 23.86
C VAL A 8 21.40 11.51 25.25
N PRO A 9 22.15 11.07 26.28
CA PRO A 9 21.67 11.02 27.65
C PRO A 9 21.22 12.40 28.17
N ASP A 10 20.24 12.41 29.07
CA ASP A 10 19.79 13.62 29.75
C ASP A 10 20.96 14.33 30.46
N GLY A 11 21.23 15.58 30.09
CA GLY A 11 22.28 16.42 30.67
C GLY A 11 23.63 16.43 29.93
N ALA A 12 23.78 15.69 28.82
CA ALA A 12 24.95 15.78 27.94
C ALA A 12 24.85 16.95 26.94
N ASP A 13 25.97 17.33 26.29
CA ASP A 13 25.97 18.32 25.22
C ASP A 13 25.29 17.76 23.95
N HIS A 14 23.97 17.91 23.91
CA HIS A 14 23.14 17.55 22.76
C HIS A 14 23.63 18.22 21.47
N LEU A 15 24.12 19.46 21.52
CA LEU A 15 24.46 20.24 20.33
C LEU A 15 25.74 19.74 19.66
N GLY A 16 26.79 19.42 20.43
CA GLY A 16 28.04 18.91 19.89
C GLY A 16 27.89 17.58 19.15
N ALA A 17 27.19 16.62 19.78
CA ALA A 17 26.93 15.31 19.18
C ALA A 17 26.04 15.42 17.93
N LEU A 18 24.97 16.20 18.00
CA LEU A 18 24.06 16.45 16.87
C LEU A 18 24.77 17.11 15.69
N ALA A 19 25.59 18.14 15.94
CA ALA A 19 26.32 18.84 14.89
C ALA A 19 27.35 17.95 14.20
N ALA A 20 28.07 17.11 14.97
CA ALA A 20 29.04 16.18 14.41
C ALA A 20 28.38 15.10 13.53
N CYS A 21 27.25 14.55 13.98
CA CYS A 21 26.44 13.61 13.19
C CYS A 21 25.93 14.27 11.90
N ALA A 22 25.30 15.45 12.02
CA ALA A 22 24.79 16.21 10.88
C ALA A 22 25.87 16.56 9.85
N ALA A 23 27.10 16.86 10.28
CA ALA A 23 28.23 17.13 9.40
C ALA A 23 28.67 15.90 8.60
N ARG A 24 28.56 14.69 9.18
CA ARG A 24 28.86 13.43 8.49
C ARG A 24 27.78 13.02 7.51
N VAL A 25 26.51 13.12 7.92
CA VAL A 25 25.35 12.69 7.12
C VAL A 25 25.07 13.68 5.97
N GLY A 26 25.14 14.99 6.26
CA GLY A 26 24.89 16.07 5.31
C GLY A 26 23.40 16.39 5.11
N TYR A 27 23.08 17.68 5.11
CA TYR A 27 21.71 18.19 4.93
C TYR A 27 21.18 18.01 3.48
N PRO A 28 19.84 17.97 3.30
CA PRO A 28 18.81 17.92 4.35
C PRO A 28 18.79 16.58 5.08
N LEU A 29 18.36 16.58 6.34
CA LEU A 29 18.30 15.41 7.21
C LEU A 29 16.85 14.97 7.44
N LEU A 30 16.66 13.69 7.73
CA LEU A 30 15.43 13.10 8.23
C LEU A 30 15.74 12.43 9.58
N LEU A 31 15.04 12.86 10.61
CA LEU A 31 15.10 12.31 11.97
C LEU A 31 14.00 11.27 12.10
N LYS A 32 14.32 10.06 12.57
CA LYS A 32 13.36 8.96 12.74
C LYS A 32 13.53 8.32 14.11
N ALA A 33 12.45 7.94 14.77
CA ALA A 33 12.55 7.12 15.97
C ALA A 33 13.16 5.75 15.62
N SER A 34 14.20 5.32 16.34
CA SER A 34 14.85 4.00 16.10
C SER A 34 13.88 2.83 16.30
N ALA A 35 12.99 2.93 17.30
CA ALA A 35 11.99 1.91 17.62
C ALA A 35 10.63 2.09 16.89
N GLY A 36 10.51 3.13 16.05
CA GLY A 36 9.24 3.49 15.40
C GLY A 36 9.02 2.81 14.05
N GLY A 37 7.76 2.54 13.71
CA GLY A 37 7.33 2.07 12.38
C GLY A 37 6.11 2.84 11.88
N GLY A 38 5.87 2.85 10.56
CA GLY A 38 4.66 3.44 9.96
C GLY A 38 4.65 4.97 9.88
N GLY A 39 5.82 5.60 9.82
CA GLY A 39 5.96 7.04 9.53
C GLY A 39 5.66 8.02 10.67
N LYS A 40 5.42 7.53 11.89
CA LYS A 40 5.28 8.38 13.10
C LYS A 40 6.66 8.76 13.65
N GLY A 41 6.81 9.98 14.17
CA GLY A 41 8.09 10.48 14.68
C GLY A 41 9.15 10.79 13.61
N MET A 42 8.76 11.04 12.36
CA MET A 42 9.67 11.46 11.29
C MET A 42 9.69 12.99 11.15
N ARG A 43 10.87 13.62 11.15
CA ARG A 43 11.01 15.08 11.03
C ARG A 43 12.12 15.46 10.05
N ALA A 44 11.79 16.31 9.08
CA ALA A 44 12.76 16.85 8.14
C ALA A 44 13.51 18.06 8.74
N VAL A 45 14.82 18.11 8.56
CA VAL A 45 15.66 19.24 8.96
C VAL A 45 16.42 19.73 7.74
N HIS A 46 16.05 20.91 7.24
CA HIS A 46 16.68 21.49 6.04
C HIS A 46 17.89 22.37 6.35
N GLU A 47 17.94 22.94 7.56
CA GLU A 47 18.98 23.89 7.95
C GLU A 47 19.55 23.58 9.34
N PRO A 48 20.85 23.80 9.58
CA PRO A 48 21.49 23.54 10.88
C PRO A 48 20.81 24.19 12.07
N LYS A 49 20.24 25.38 11.91
CA LYS A 49 19.55 26.12 12.97
C LYS A 49 18.30 25.40 13.52
N MET A 50 17.72 24.48 12.74
CA MET A 50 16.51 23.75 13.11
C MET A 50 16.81 22.41 13.81
N LEU A 51 18.04 21.90 13.71
CA LEU A 51 18.38 20.53 14.15
C LEU A 51 18.03 20.26 15.60
N ARG A 52 18.38 21.18 16.51
CA ARG A 52 18.13 21.02 17.95
C ARG A 52 16.63 20.91 18.24
N THR A 53 15.85 21.84 17.70
CA THR A 53 14.41 21.91 17.93
C THR A 53 13.70 20.66 17.41
N GLU A 54 14.02 20.23 16.19
CA GLU A 54 13.38 19.06 15.58
C GLU A 54 13.82 17.75 16.24
N TYR A 55 15.09 17.63 16.65
CA TYR A 55 15.56 16.46 17.42
C TYR A 55 14.85 16.33 18.76
N GLU A 56 14.78 17.42 19.55
CA GLU A 56 14.09 17.39 20.84
C GLU A 56 12.61 17.05 20.68
N ALA A 57 11.97 17.54 19.61
CA ALA A 57 10.59 17.20 19.30
C ALA A 57 10.43 15.72 18.91
N ALA A 58 11.30 15.20 18.02
CA ALA A 58 11.31 13.79 17.62
C ALA A 58 11.53 12.87 18.83
N SER A 59 12.53 13.17 19.66
CA SER A 59 12.91 12.34 20.82
C SER A 59 11.80 12.30 21.87
N ARG A 60 11.13 13.43 22.14
CA ARG A 60 9.95 13.46 23.04
C ARG A 60 8.78 12.64 22.48
N GLU A 61 8.50 12.77 21.18
CA GLU A 61 7.44 12.00 20.52
C GLU A 61 7.73 10.50 20.54
N ALA A 62 8.98 10.11 20.25
CA ALA A 62 9.44 8.72 20.31
C ALA A 62 9.35 8.15 21.73
N SER A 63 9.80 8.90 22.74
CA SER A 63 9.70 8.52 24.15
C SER A 63 8.24 8.31 24.58
N ALA A 64 7.34 9.20 24.16
CA ALA A 64 5.92 9.12 24.51
C ALA A 64 5.21 7.95 23.80
N ALA A 65 5.58 7.66 22.56
CA ALA A 65 4.93 6.61 21.75
C ALA A 65 5.50 5.22 21.99
N PHE A 66 6.81 5.10 22.23
CA PHE A 66 7.55 3.84 22.22
C PHE A 66 8.38 3.58 23.50
N GLY A 67 8.44 4.56 24.42
CA GLY A 67 9.24 4.44 25.64
C GLY A 67 10.75 4.61 25.44
N ASP A 68 11.19 4.88 24.21
CA ASP A 68 12.60 5.09 23.83
C ASP A 68 12.73 6.36 22.99
N GLY A 69 13.57 7.29 23.46
CA GLY A 69 13.83 8.58 22.81
C GLY A 69 14.96 8.56 21.78
N THR A 70 15.50 7.40 21.44
CA THR A 70 16.61 7.24 20.50
C THR A 70 16.19 7.59 19.07
N ILE A 71 16.98 8.44 18.42
CA ILE A 71 16.70 8.96 17.08
C ILE A 71 17.78 8.52 16.10
N TYR A 72 17.36 7.93 15.00
CA TYR A 72 18.18 7.70 13.82
C TYR A 72 18.19 8.93 12.92
N VAL A 73 19.37 9.43 12.59
CA VAL A 73 19.56 10.59 11.70
C VAL A 73 20.00 10.07 10.34
N GLU A 74 19.19 10.29 9.30
CA GLU A 74 19.56 9.93 7.93
C GLU A 74 19.49 11.12 6.99
N ARG A 75 20.13 10.99 5.82
CA ARG A 75 20.00 12.00 4.77
C ARG A 75 18.61 11.94 4.15
N LEU A 76 17.91 13.08 4.10
CA LEU A 76 16.65 13.20 3.40
C LEU A 76 16.89 13.17 1.88
N LEU A 77 16.29 12.20 1.20
CA LEU A 77 16.36 12.06 -0.25
C LEU A 77 15.13 12.73 -0.88
N SER A 78 15.34 13.87 -1.54
CA SER A 78 14.29 14.55 -2.30
C SER A 78 14.12 13.96 -3.69
N GLY A 79 12.87 13.97 -4.19
CA GLY A 79 12.56 13.43 -5.52
C GLY A 79 12.83 11.93 -5.66
N ALA A 80 12.89 11.19 -4.55
CA ALA A 80 13.16 9.77 -4.57
C ALA A 80 11.89 8.95 -4.80
N ARG A 81 12.09 7.72 -5.27
CA ARG A 81 11.07 6.69 -5.41
C ARG A 81 11.17 5.71 -4.28
N HIS A 82 10.03 5.16 -3.89
CA HIS A 82 9.96 4.02 -2.98
C HIS A 82 9.87 2.76 -3.84
N VAL A 83 10.95 1.99 -3.90
CA VAL A 83 11.02 0.74 -4.66
C VAL A 83 11.38 -0.38 -3.70
N GLU A 84 10.66 -1.47 -3.77
CA GLU A 84 10.82 -2.57 -2.82
C GLU A 84 10.91 -3.91 -3.51
N VAL A 85 11.65 -4.84 -2.93
CA VAL A 85 11.91 -6.16 -3.50
C VAL A 85 11.27 -7.23 -2.63
N GLN A 86 10.41 -8.04 -3.23
CA GLN A 86 9.84 -9.21 -2.57
C GLN A 86 10.90 -10.29 -2.43
N ILE A 87 11.05 -10.84 -1.23
CA ILE A 87 11.90 -11.99 -0.93
C ILE A 87 11.04 -13.16 -0.44
N LEU A 88 11.48 -14.37 -0.77
CA LEU A 88 10.98 -15.62 -0.22
C LEU A 88 12.17 -16.50 0.17
N ALA A 89 12.19 -16.99 1.41
CA ALA A 89 13.26 -17.83 1.93
C ALA A 89 12.70 -19.03 2.70
N ASP A 90 13.38 -20.18 2.63
CA ASP A 90 13.01 -21.40 3.37
C ASP A 90 14.02 -21.76 4.48
N SER A 91 13.66 -22.75 5.29
CA SER A 91 14.53 -23.27 6.36
C SER A 91 15.69 -24.15 5.86
N HIS A 92 15.85 -24.32 4.55
CA HIS A 92 16.91 -25.12 3.92
C HIS A 92 18.02 -24.25 3.32
N GLY A 93 17.96 -22.93 3.54
CA GLY A 93 18.95 -21.96 3.06
C GLY A 93 18.67 -21.42 1.65
N ASN A 94 17.54 -21.77 1.04
CA ASN A 94 17.14 -21.17 -0.22
C ASN A 94 16.52 -19.79 0.05
N CYS A 95 16.89 -18.81 -0.77
CA CYS A 95 16.34 -17.46 -0.70
C CYS A 95 16.39 -16.86 -2.11
N ILE A 96 15.23 -16.39 -2.60
CA ILE A 96 15.02 -15.82 -3.93
C ILE A 96 14.30 -14.48 -3.82
N HIS A 97 14.46 -13.62 -4.83
CA HIS A 97 13.65 -12.43 -5.01
C HIS A 97 12.58 -12.62 -6.10
N LEU A 98 11.42 -11.99 -5.92
CA LEU A 98 10.30 -12.02 -6.86
C LEU A 98 10.12 -10.65 -7.54
N ASN A 99 11.22 -10.11 -8.05
CA ASN A 99 11.33 -8.77 -8.64
C ASN A 99 10.92 -7.64 -7.68
N GLU A 100 10.71 -6.45 -8.22
CA GLU A 100 10.41 -5.23 -7.48
C GLU A 100 8.96 -4.74 -7.68
N ARG A 101 8.54 -3.89 -6.74
CA ARG A 101 7.34 -3.06 -6.83
C ARG A 101 7.75 -1.60 -6.71
N ASP A 102 7.08 -0.73 -7.47
CA ASP A 102 7.11 0.72 -7.26
C ASP A 102 5.92 1.11 -6.39
N CYS A 103 6.21 1.71 -5.26
CA CYS A 103 5.22 2.16 -4.30
C CYS A 103 5.31 3.69 -4.09
N SER A 104 5.82 4.42 -5.08
CA SER A 104 6.13 5.85 -4.95
C SER A 104 4.90 6.74 -4.89
N LEU A 105 3.73 6.30 -5.37
CA LEU A 105 2.51 7.08 -5.24
C LEU A 105 1.98 6.99 -3.80
N GLN A 106 2.40 7.94 -2.98
CA GLN A 106 2.14 7.98 -1.54
C GLN A 106 1.53 9.32 -1.12
N ARG A 107 0.73 9.29 -0.05
CA ARG A 107 0.21 10.47 0.63
C ARG A 107 0.62 10.41 2.09
N ARG A 108 1.35 11.40 2.61
CA ARG A 108 1.85 11.40 4.00
C ARG A 108 2.53 10.07 4.37
N HIS A 109 3.38 9.56 3.47
CA HIS A 109 4.09 8.29 3.58
C HIS A 109 3.21 7.02 3.61
N GLN A 110 1.92 7.12 3.26
CA GLN A 110 1.04 5.96 3.07
C GLN A 110 0.93 5.64 1.58
N LYS A 111 1.20 4.39 1.20
CA LYS A 111 1.09 3.89 -0.18
C LYS A 111 -0.37 3.92 -0.63
N VAL A 112 -0.62 4.43 -1.85
CA VAL A 112 -1.96 4.64 -2.41
C VAL A 112 -2.21 3.76 -3.63
N ILE A 113 -1.25 3.77 -4.56
CA ILE A 113 -1.22 2.91 -5.76
C ILE A 113 0.19 2.33 -5.88
N GLU A 114 0.26 1.02 -6.06
CA GLU A 114 1.48 0.25 -6.22
C GLU A 114 1.48 -0.47 -7.55
N GLU A 115 2.66 -0.64 -8.16
CA GLU A 115 2.77 -1.33 -9.43
C GLU A 115 3.98 -2.25 -9.52
N SER A 116 3.86 -3.31 -10.32
CA SER A 116 4.94 -4.22 -10.64
C SER A 116 4.92 -4.54 -12.14
N PRO A 117 6.08 -4.51 -12.82
CA PRO A 117 7.37 -3.99 -12.35
C PRO A 117 7.37 -2.46 -12.16
N SER A 118 8.45 -1.92 -11.59
CA SER A 118 8.64 -0.47 -11.53
C SER A 118 8.94 0.11 -12.91
N PRO A 119 8.31 1.24 -13.30
CA PRO A 119 8.63 1.93 -14.54
C PRO A 119 10.01 2.61 -14.53
N ALA A 120 10.64 2.74 -13.36
CA ALA A 120 11.92 3.40 -13.19
C ALA A 120 13.12 2.44 -13.10
N VAL A 121 12.85 1.13 -13.06
CA VAL A 121 13.87 0.10 -12.83
C VAL A 121 14.14 -0.68 -14.11
N ASP A 122 15.34 -0.51 -14.67
CA ASP A 122 15.81 -1.33 -15.78
C ASP A 122 16.28 -2.72 -15.33
N HIS A 123 16.71 -3.56 -16.27
CA HIS A 123 17.16 -4.92 -15.96
C HIS A 123 18.38 -4.97 -15.05
N GLN A 124 19.36 -4.08 -15.24
CA GLN A 124 20.60 -4.09 -14.47
C GLN A 124 20.33 -3.65 -13.03
N LEU A 125 19.55 -2.59 -12.85
CA LEU A 125 19.14 -2.10 -11.55
C LEU A 125 18.27 -3.13 -10.82
N ARG A 126 17.34 -3.80 -11.52
CA ARG A 126 16.53 -4.88 -10.95
C ARG A 126 17.38 -6.00 -10.38
N GLN A 127 18.38 -6.45 -11.13
CA GLN A 127 19.31 -7.48 -10.68
C GLN A 127 20.08 -7.03 -9.44
N ALA A 128 20.63 -5.81 -9.46
CA ALA A 128 21.40 -5.27 -8.34
C ALA A 128 20.57 -5.12 -7.06
N MET A 129 19.33 -4.63 -7.17
CA MET A 129 18.41 -4.52 -6.04
C MET A 129 17.96 -5.89 -5.54
N GLY A 130 17.66 -6.82 -6.45
CA GLY A 130 17.32 -8.21 -6.15
C GLY A 130 18.42 -8.93 -5.36
N ASP A 131 19.66 -8.89 -5.85
CA ASP A 131 20.82 -9.50 -5.21
C ASP A 131 21.11 -8.87 -3.84
N THR A 132 20.94 -7.55 -3.72
CA THR A 132 21.09 -6.84 -2.44
C THR A 132 20.04 -7.29 -1.43
N ALA A 133 18.79 -7.43 -1.85
CA ALA A 133 17.69 -7.86 -0.99
C ALA A 133 17.84 -9.32 -0.53
N VAL A 134 18.26 -10.23 -1.43
CA VAL A 134 18.61 -11.62 -1.06
C VAL A 134 19.78 -11.66 -0.09
N THR A 135 20.82 -10.84 -0.30
CA THR A 135 21.98 -10.74 0.60
C THR A 135 21.55 -10.26 1.99
N ALA A 136 20.70 -9.23 2.07
CA ALA A 136 20.18 -8.72 3.33
C ALA A 136 19.37 -9.79 4.09
N ALA A 137 18.49 -10.51 3.40
CA ALA A 137 17.69 -11.58 4.00
C ALA A 137 18.56 -12.74 4.51
N LYS A 138 19.58 -13.15 3.74
CA LYS A 138 20.52 -14.21 4.16
C LYS A 138 21.38 -13.80 5.36
N ALA A 139 21.74 -12.52 5.48
CA ALA A 139 22.56 -12.03 6.59
C ALA A 139 21.87 -12.14 7.96
N VAL A 140 20.55 -12.30 7.98
CA VAL A 140 19.73 -12.44 9.20
C VAL A 140 19.01 -13.79 9.29
N ASP A 141 19.45 -14.79 8.50
CA ASP A 141 18.85 -16.12 8.44
C ASP A 141 17.31 -16.07 8.25
N TYR A 142 16.84 -15.17 7.37
CA TYR A 142 15.41 -14.92 7.18
C TYR A 142 14.66 -16.15 6.67
N ILE A 143 13.44 -16.38 7.17
CA ILE A 143 12.55 -17.46 6.74
C ILE A 143 11.15 -16.88 6.48
N GLY A 144 10.53 -17.31 5.37
CA GLY A 144 9.20 -16.90 4.95
C GLY A 144 9.22 -15.83 3.85
N ALA A 145 8.09 -15.14 3.68
CA ALA A 145 7.96 -13.99 2.79
C ALA A 145 8.32 -12.71 3.52
N GLY A 146 9.09 -11.83 2.89
CA GLY A 146 9.45 -10.52 3.43
C GLY A 146 9.76 -9.56 2.31
N THR A 147 9.89 -8.28 2.64
CA THR A 147 10.18 -7.25 1.64
C THR A 147 11.34 -6.40 2.10
N VAL A 148 12.30 -6.15 1.20
CA VAL A 148 13.37 -5.18 1.42
C VAL A 148 13.03 -3.90 0.67
N GLU A 149 12.84 -2.82 1.41
CA GLU A 149 12.46 -1.51 0.87
C GLU A 149 13.70 -0.64 0.60
N PHE A 150 13.67 0.11 -0.50
CA PHE A 150 14.73 1.01 -0.92
C PHE A 150 14.17 2.38 -1.32
N MET A 151 14.96 3.41 -1.07
CA MET A 151 14.78 4.71 -1.71
C MET A 151 15.66 4.77 -2.96
N LEU A 152 15.04 4.92 -4.13
CA LEU A 152 15.72 5.08 -5.42
C LEU A 152 15.79 6.57 -5.79
N SER A 153 17.00 7.09 -5.87
CA SER A 153 17.26 8.50 -6.20
C SER A 153 17.06 8.78 -7.70
N PRO A 154 16.88 10.06 -8.09
CA PRO A 154 16.81 10.46 -9.51
C PRO A 154 18.06 10.10 -10.34
N LYS A 155 19.19 9.82 -9.68
CA LYS A 155 20.45 9.46 -10.35
C LYS A 155 20.58 7.95 -10.63
N GLY A 156 19.64 7.14 -10.13
CA GLY A 156 19.70 5.68 -10.22
C GLY A 156 20.38 5.01 -9.02
N ASP A 157 20.93 5.78 -8.07
CA ASP A 157 21.45 5.23 -6.81
C ASP A 157 20.29 4.79 -5.92
N PHE A 158 20.35 3.57 -5.38
CA PHE A 158 19.36 3.05 -4.43
C PHE A 158 19.96 2.87 -3.04
N TYR A 159 19.14 3.06 -2.01
CA TYR A 159 19.57 3.00 -0.62
C TYR A 159 18.57 2.18 0.19
N PHE A 160 19.05 1.20 0.95
CA PHE A 160 18.23 0.45 1.90
C PHE A 160 17.48 1.41 2.84
N LEU A 161 16.19 1.14 3.04
CA LEU A 161 15.31 1.87 3.94
C LEU A 161 14.95 1.00 5.14
N GLU A 162 14.25 -0.10 4.92
CA GLU A 162 13.85 -1.05 5.94
C GLU A 162 13.61 -2.45 5.36
N MET A 163 13.43 -3.45 6.23
CA MET A 163 12.95 -4.77 5.85
C MET A 163 11.65 -5.05 6.59
N ASN A 164 10.57 -5.25 5.84
CA ASN A 164 9.29 -5.69 6.36
C ASN A 164 9.31 -7.21 6.49
N THR A 165 9.39 -7.72 7.72
CA THR A 165 9.49 -9.15 8.05
C THR A 165 8.14 -9.87 8.04
N ARG A 166 7.30 -9.54 7.05
CA ARG A 166 5.93 -10.03 6.86
C ARG A 166 5.49 -9.83 5.42
N LEU A 167 4.38 -10.46 5.06
CA LEU A 167 3.67 -10.13 3.82
C LEU A 167 3.14 -8.69 3.86
N GLN A 168 3.15 -8.02 2.71
CA GLN A 168 2.65 -6.66 2.55
C GLN A 168 1.29 -6.64 1.84
N VAL A 169 0.60 -5.50 1.92
CA VAL A 169 -0.74 -5.31 1.35
C VAL A 169 -0.71 -5.52 -0.17
N GLU A 170 0.32 -4.96 -0.79
CA GLU A 170 0.64 -4.88 -2.21
C GLU A 170 1.31 -6.14 -2.80
N HIS A 171 1.41 -7.24 -2.05
CA HIS A 171 1.91 -8.51 -2.58
C HIS A 171 1.17 -9.01 -3.85
N PRO A 172 -0.14 -8.74 -4.08
CA PRO A 172 -0.82 -9.26 -5.25
C PRO A 172 -0.26 -8.75 -6.58
N VAL A 173 0.34 -7.56 -6.66
CA VAL A 173 0.95 -7.12 -7.95
C VAL A 173 2.15 -7.99 -8.31
N THR A 174 2.88 -8.53 -7.34
CA THR A 174 3.95 -9.51 -7.55
C THR A 174 3.37 -10.87 -7.97
N GLU A 175 2.30 -11.33 -7.31
CA GLU A 175 1.66 -12.60 -7.68
C GLU A 175 1.11 -12.54 -9.12
N MET A 176 0.49 -11.42 -9.51
CA MET A 176 -0.09 -11.24 -10.84
C MET A 176 0.97 -11.18 -11.95
N THR A 177 2.20 -10.74 -11.67
CA THR A 177 3.28 -10.67 -12.67
C THR A 177 4.16 -11.91 -12.71
N THR A 178 4.26 -12.65 -11.61
CA THR A 178 5.11 -13.85 -11.50
C THR A 178 4.33 -15.16 -11.61
N GLY A 179 3.04 -15.16 -11.28
CA GLY A 179 2.20 -16.36 -11.16
C GLY A 179 2.46 -17.17 -9.89
N ILE A 180 3.23 -16.64 -8.94
CA ILE A 180 3.57 -17.31 -7.68
C ILE A 180 2.60 -16.84 -6.59
N ASP A 181 1.89 -17.77 -5.97
CA ASP A 181 1.04 -17.51 -4.80
C ASP A 181 1.92 -17.41 -3.53
N LEU A 182 2.07 -16.19 -3.02
CA LEU A 182 2.93 -15.88 -1.89
C LEU A 182 2.35 -16.39 -0.57
N VAL A 183 1.03 -16.37 -0.41
CA VAL A 183 0.36 -16.85 0.80
C VAL A 183 0.51 -18.37 0.91
N GLN A 184 0.28 -19.09 -0.20
CA GLN A 184 0.54 -20.53 -0.28
C GLN A 184 2.01 -20.83 0.04
N LYS A 185 2.96 -20.10 -0.56
CA LYS A 185 4.39 -20.30 -0.30
C LYS A 185 4.77 -20.08 1.15
N GLN A 186 4.15 -19.12 1.84
CA GLN A 186 4.35 -18.94 3.28
C GLN A 186 3.93 -20.18 4.07
N PHE A 187 2.79 -20.79 3.75
CA PHE A 187 2.35 -22.04 4.40
C PHE A 187 3.28 -23.22 4.09
N GLU A 188 3.74 -23.36 2.85
CA GLU A 188 4.70 -24.40 2.46
C GLU A 188 6.03 -24.27 3.24
N VAL A 189 6.58 -23.06 3.30
CA VAL A 189 7.80 -22.76 4.08
C VAL A 189 7.59 -23.03 5.57
N ALA A 190 6.46 -22.58 6.13
CA ALA A 190 6.14 -22.82 7.54
C ALA A 190 5.98 -24.31 7.87
N ALA A 191 5.56 -25.13 6.89
CA ALA A 191 5.51 -26.59 7.01
C ALA A 191 6.89 -27.27 6.84
N GLY A 192 7.97 -26.51 6.64
CA GLY A 192 9.32 -27.02 6.46
C GLY A 192 9.61 -27.53 5.04
N LEU A 193 8.77 -27.22 4.06
CA LEU A 193 9.03 -27.57 2.66
C LEU A 193 10.08 -26.63 2.06
N GLN A 194 10.81 -27.15 1.07
CA GLN A 194 11.69 -26.34 0.24
C GLN A 194 10.87 -25.45 -0.69
N LEU A 195 11.43 -24.30 -1.12
CA LEU A 195 10.73 -23.37 -2.02
C LEU A 195 10.23 -24.03 -3.32
N GLY A 196 10.99 -25.00 -3.84
CA GLY A 196 10.68 -25.70 -5.09
C GLY A 196 10.74 -24.80 -6.34
N ILE A 197 11.32 -23.60 -6.21
CA ILE A 197 11.47 -22.59 -7.27
C ILE A 197 12.87 -22.01 -7.14
N ALA A 198 13.62 -21.97 -8.24
CA ALA A 198 14.93 -21.31 -8.30
C ALA A 198 14.79 -19.87 -8.81
N GLN A 199 15.81 -19.03 -8.57
CA GLN A 199 15.81 -17.64 -9.04
C GLN A 199 15.63 -17.53 -10.57
N SER A 200 16.14 -18.50 -11.34
CA SER A 200 16.01 -18.57 -12.79
C SER A 200 14.59 -18.88 -13.27
N ASP A 201 13.73 -19.41 -12.41
CA ASP A 201 12.34 -19.73 -12.73
C ASP A 201 11.41 -18.53 -12.52
N VAL A 202 11.90 -17.47 -11.86
CA VAL A 202 11.14 -16.25 -11.58
C VAL A 202 11.05 -15.42 -12.86
N GLY A 203 9.92 -15.56 -13.54
CA GLY A 203 9.55 -14.74 -14.69
C GLY A 203 8.98 -13.37 -14.30
N MET A 204 8.77 -12.54 -15.32
CA MET A 204 8.05 -11.28 -15.21
C MET A 204 7.16 -11.13 -16.44
N SER A 205 5.85 -11.23 -16.24
CA SER A 205 4.85 -11.20 -17.31
C SER A 205 3.91 -10.02 -17.15
N GLY A 206 3.89 -9.15 -18.16
CA GLY A 206 2.99 -8.00 -18.21
C GLY A 206 3.29 -6.98 -17.11
N HIS A 207 2.23 -6.34 -16.62
CA HIS A 207 2.28 -5.26 -15.65
C HIS A 207 1.02 -5.31 -14.78
N ALA A 208 1.21 -5.25 -13.47
CA ALA A 208 0.12 -5.20 -12.50
C ALA A 208 0.12 -3.89 -11.73
N ILE A 209 -1.07 -3.39 -11.39
CA ILE A 209 -1.29 -2.18 -10.61
C ILE A 209 -2.36 -2.48 -9.55
N GLU A 210 -2.10 -2.14 -8.30
CA GLU A 210 -3.04 -2.22 -7.19
C GLU A 210 -3.46 -0.81 -6.77
N ALA A 211 -4.74 -0.62 -6.49
CA ALA A 211 -5.29 0.58 -5.89
C ALA A 211 -6.06 0.23 -4.60
N ARG A 212 -5.77 0.96 -3.52
CA ARG A 212 -6.41 0.74 -2.22
C ARG A 212 -7.70 1.55 -2.10
N ILE A 213 -8.84 0.85 -2.06
CA ILE A 213 -10.16 1.46 -1.95
C ILE A 213 -10.48 1.72 -0.48
N TYR A 214 -10.62 2.99 -0.12
CA TYR A 214 -10.90 3.43 1.25
C TYR A 214 -12.27 4.10 1.35
N ALA A 215 -12.93 3.92 2.49
CA ALA A 215 -14.03 4.78 2.93
C ALA A 215 -13.46 6.08 3.51
N GLU A 216 -13.04 6.99 2.64
CA GLU A 216 -12.48 8.30 3.00
C GLU A 216 -13.00 9.39 2.06
N ASP A 217 -13.10 10.62 2.55
CA ASP A 217 -13.51 11.79 1.77
C ASP A 217 -12.30 12.63 1.36
N ALA A 218 -11.79 12.41 0.14
CA ALA A 218 -10.63 13.13 -0.40
C ALA A 218 -10.84 14.66 -0.43
N SER A 219 -12.07 15.13 -0.64
CA SER A 219 -12.39 16.57 -0.67
C SER A 219 -12.27 17.24 0.70
N LYS A 220 -12.36 16.45 1.78
CA LYS A 220 -12.24 16.90 3.18
C LYS A 220 -10.92 16.50 3.80
N GLY A 221 -9.86 16.38 2.98
CA GLY A 221 -8.54 16.01 3.49
C GLY A 221 -8.45 14.54 3.90
N PHE A 222 -9.23 13.68 3.25
CA PHE A 222 -9.22 12.22 3.42
C PHE A 222 -9.63 11.76 4.82
N LEU A 223 -10.63 12.44 5.39
CA LEU A 223 -11.23 11.99 6.65
C LEU A 223 -11.92 10.63 6.44
N PRO A 224 -11.70 9.64 7.31
CA PRO A 224 -12.44 8.39 7.29
C PRO A 224 -13.96 8.63 7.37
N VAL A 225 -14.71 7.87 6.58
CA VAL A 225 -16.16 7.92 6.55
C VAL A 225 -16.74 6.62 7.06
N VAL A 226 -17.60 6.73 8.07
CA VAL A 226 -18.34 5.61 8.64
C VAL A 226 -19.74 5.54 8.06
N GLY A 227 -20.31 4.34 8.04
CA GLY A 227 -21.66 4.14 7.54
C GLY A 227 -21.88 2.72 7.02
N ARG A 228 -23.13 2.44 6.65
CA ARG A 228 -23.50 1.15 6.06
C ARG A 228 -23.24 1.17 4.56
N LEU A 229 -22.60 0.12 4.05
CA LEU A 229 -22.49 -0.14 2.62
C LEU A 229 -23.86 -0.57 2.08
N ALA A 230 -24.63 0.39 1.55
CA ALA A 230 -25.95 0.16 0.98
C ALA A 230 -25.87 -0.73 -0.28
N LEU A 231 -24.83 -0.54 -1.08
CA LEU A 231 -24.54 -1.36 -2.26
C LEU A 231 -23.03 -1.55 -2.37
N TRP A 232 -22.61 -2.80 -2.58
CA TRP A 232 -21.22 -3.14 -2.86
C TRP A 232 -21.18 -4.10 -4.04
N LYS A 233 -20.70 -3.62 -5.18
CA LYS A 233 -20.56 -4.38 -6.42
C LYS A 233 -19.13 -4.22 -6.94
N PRO A 234 -18.22 -5.13 -6.59
CA PRO A 234 -16.87 -5.10 -7.12
C PRO A 234 -16.85 -5.40 -8.63
N PRO A 235 -15.89 -4.83 -9.39
CA PRO A 235 -15.72 -5.13 -10.80
C PRO A 235 -15.24 -6.58 -10.98
N HIS A 236 -15.51 -7.15 -12.15
CA HIS A 236 -15.05 -8.48 -12.52
C HIS A 236 -14.65 -8.51 -13.99
N GLY A 237 -13.73 -9.40 -14.35
CA GLY A 237 -13.31 -9.59 -15.72
C GLY A 237 -11.88 -10.11 -15.85
N PRO A 238 -11.42 -10.39 -17.07
CA PRO A 238 -10.06 -10.87 -17.32
C PRO A 238 -9.00 -9.91 -16.78
N GLY A 239 -8.09 -10.43 -15.96
CA GLY A 239 -7.00 -9.67 -15.34
C GLY A 239 -7.46 -8.60 -14.35
N ILE A 240 -8.65 -8.77 -13.76
CA ILE A 240 -9.13 -8.01 -12.60
C ILE A 240 -9.19 -8.97 -11.41
N ARG A 241 -8.57 -8.59 -10.30
CA ARG A 241 -8.63 -9.26 -9.00
C ARG A 241 -9.09 -8.25 -7.95
N VAL A 242 -9.98 -8.69 -7.07
CA VAL A 242 -10.46 -7.88 -5.94
C VAL A 242 -10.31 -8.69 -4.67
N ASP A 243 -9.46 -8.19 -3.78
CA ASP A 243 -9.32 -8.72 -2.43
C ASP A 243 -10.16 -7.81 -1.51
N SER A 244 -11.35 -8.26 -1.12
CA SER A 244 -12.32 -7.44 -0.38
C SER A 244 -12.37 -7.79 1.10
N GLY A 245 -12.32 -6.76 1.95
CA GLY A 245 -12.51 -6.88 3.40
C GLY A 245 -13.95 -6.69 3.86
N VAL A 246 -14.88 -6.42 2.93
CA VAL A 246 -16.27 -6.06 3.21
C VAL A 246 -17.26 -6.77 2.29
N ARG A 247 -18.53 -6.77 2.69
CA ARG A 247 -19.67 -7.26 1.93
C ARG A 247 -20.76 -6.19 1.91
N GLN A 248 -21.68 -6.32 0.95
CA GLN A 248 -22.86 -5.46 0.94
C GLN A 248 -23.63 -5.59 2.26
N GLY A 249 -24.02 -4.46 2.83
CA GLY A 249 -24.71 -4.39 4.11
C GLY A 249 -23.78 -4.24 5.31
N ASP A 250 -22.47 -4.44 5.19
CA ASP A 250 -21.53 -4.23 6.29
C ASP A 250 -21.50 -2.76 6.73
N VAL A 251 -21.11 -2.55 8.00
CA VAL A 251 -20.98 -1.21 8.58
C VAL A 251 -19.50 -0.89 8.75
N VAL A 252 -19.05 0.17 8.09
CA VAL A 252 -17.73 0.75 8.30
C VAL A 252 -17.76 1.51 9.63
N THR A 253 -16.93 1.11 10.59
CA THR A 253 -16.82 1.73 11.92
C THR A 253 -15.51 2.51 12.06
N ILE A 254 -15.35 3.22 13.17
CA ILE A 254 -14.11 3.95 13.50
C ILE A 254 -13.02 3.06 14.09
N ASP A 255 -13.34 1.80 14.40
CA ASP A 255 -12.47 0.96 15.23
C ASP A 255 -11.27 0.40 14.44
N PHE A 256 -11.32 0.45 13.12
CA PHE A 256 -10.34 -0.14 12.22
C PHE A 256 -9.93 0.83 11.11
N ASP A 257 -8.92 0.41 10.35
CA ASP A 257 -8.52 1.06 9.11
C ASP A 257 -9.71 1.12 8.12
N PRO A 258 -9.95 2.25 7.41
CA PRO A 258 -11.11 2.43 6.55
C PRO A 258 -10.99 1.72 5.18
N MET A 259 -9.99 0.86 4.95
CA MET A 259 -9.82 0.14 3.71
C MET A 259 -10.95 -0.88 3.49
N LEU A 260 -11.65 -0.73 2.37
CA LEU A 260 -12.76 -1.61 1.95
C LEU A 260 -12.25 -2.80 1.13
N ALA A 261 -11.35 -2.52 0.19
CA ALA A 261 -10.82 -3.53 -0.73
C ALA A 261 -9.52 -3.08 -1.37
N LYS A 262 -8.81 -4.05 -1.95
CA LYS A 262 -7.73 -3.83 -2.90
C LYS A 262 -8.24 -4.19 -4.29
N LEU A 263 -8.12 -3.27 -5.23
CA LEU A 263 -8.42 -3.53 -6.64
C LEU A 263 -7.10 -3.70 -7.39
N ILE A 264 -6.88 -4.90 -7.93
CA ILE A 264 -5.67 -5.24 -8.67
C ILE A 264 -6.02 -5.52 -10.11
N VAL A 265 -5.28 -4.90 -11.01
CA VAL A 265 -5.39 -5.18 -12.44
C VAL A 265 -4.04 -5.65 -12.97
N HIS A 266 -4.07 -6.55 -13.93
CA HIS A 266 -2.90 -6.99 -14.69
C HIS A 266 -3.15 -6.76 -16.17
N ALA A 267 -2.15 -6.45 -16.98
CA ALA A 267 -2.25 -6.49 -18.43
C ALA A 267 -0.88 -6.71 -19.08
N SER A 268 -0.83 -6.92 -20.39
CA SER A 268 0.44 -7.15 -21.12
C SER A 268 1.39 -5.96 -21.13
N THR A 269 0.91 -4.74 -20.86
CA THR A 269 1.73 -3.52 -20.80
C THR A 269 1.20 -2.61 -19.71
N ARG A 270 2.07 -1.77 -19.12
CA ARG A 270 1.67 -0.73 -18.16
C ARG A 270 0.52 0.14 -18.66
N ARG A 271 0.60 0.60 -19.91
CA ARG A 271 -0.47 1.43 -20.52
C ARG A 271 -1.81 0.69 -20.63
N ALA A 272 -1.79 -0.61 -20.87
CA ALA A 272 -3.01 -1.42 -20.87
C ALA A 272 -3.53 -1.65 -19.45
N ALA A 273 -2.64 -1.82 -18.46
CA ALA A 273 -3.00 -1.95 -17.06
C ALA A 273 -3.65 -0.66 -16.53
N LEU A 274 -3.09 0.52 -16.84
CA LEU A 274 -3.70 1.81 -16.49
C LEU A 274 -5.12 1.98 -17.04
N ARG A 275 -5.35 1.63 -18.32
CA ARG A 275 -6.71 1.66 -18.90
C ARG A 275 -7.65 0.67 -18.22
N ARG A 276 -7.14 -0.51 -17.83
CA ARG A 276 -7.92 -1.51 -17.12
C ARG A 276 -8.25 -1.05 -15.71
N LEU A 277 -7.32 -0.38 -15.03
CA LEU A 277 -7.54 0.19 -13.70
C LEU A 277 -8.64 1.26 -13.74
N ASP A 278 -8.56 2.20 -14.68
CA ASP A 278 -9.59 3.23 -14.84
C ASP A 278 -10.98 2.63 -15.11
N ALA A 279 -11.07 1.66 -16.03
CA ALA A 279 -12.33 0.97 -16.31
C ALA A 279 -12.87 0.20 -15.10
N ALA A 280 -12.01 -0.55 -14.40
CA ALA A 280 -12.41 -1.32 -13.24
C ALA A 280 -12.84 -0.43 -12.05
N LEU A 281 -12.18 0.71 -11.84
CA LEU A 281 -12.59 1.71 -10.85
C LEU A 281 -13.92 2.37 -11.24
N ALA A 282 -14.15 2.64 -12.53
CA ALA A 282 -15.42 3.20 -13.01
C ALA A 282 -16.60 2.22 -12.83
N ASP A 283 -16.34 0.92 -12.96
CA ASP A 283 -17.33 -0.15 -12.80
C ASP A 283 -17.58 -0.55 -11.32
N LEU A 284 -16.69 -0.15 -10.40
CA LEU A 284 -16.82 -0.44 -8.97
C LEU A 284 -17.92 0.42 -8.36
N VAL A 285 -18.95 -0.22 -7.80
CA VAL A 285 -20.04 0.49 -7.13
C VAL A 285 -19.96 0.28 -5.63
N ALA A 286 -19.76 1.38 -4.89
CA ALA A 286 -19.80 1.44 -3.44
C ALA A 286 -20.71 2.60 -3.00
N LEU A 287 -21.93 2.28 -2.56
CA LEU A 287 -22.91 3.28 -2.11
C LEU A 287 -23.14 3.19 -0.60
N GLY A 288 -23.51 4.32 0.00
CA GLY A 288 -23.80 4.44 1.44
C GLY A 288 -22.65 5.04 2.27
N VAL A 289 -21.44 5.06 1.72
CA VAL A 289 -20.28 5.78 2.26
C VAL A 289 -19.55 6.51 1.13
N THR A 290 -18.92 7.63 1.45
CA THR A 290 -17.97 8.28 0.52
C THR A 290 -16.71 7.42 0.43
N THR A 291 -16.16 7.30 -0.78
CA THR A 291 -14.93 6.54 -1.03
C THR A 291 -13.92 7.38 -1.81
N ASN A 292 -12.67 6.93 -1.84
CA ASN A 292 -11.60 7.54 -2.61
C ASN A 292 -11.54 7.11 -4.09
N ILE A 293 -12.51 6.35 -4.61
CA ILE A 293 -12.47 5.79 -5.98
C ILE A 293 -12.20 6.88 -7.02
N GLY A 294 -12.91 8.01 -6.92
CA GLY A 294 -12.73 9.14 -7.81
C GLY A 294 -11.33 9.74 -7.80
N PHE A 295 -10.79 9.92 -6.61
CA PHE A 295 -9.42 10.35 -6.41
C PHE A 295 -8.43 9.37 -7.06
N LEU A 296 -8.61 8.06 -6.86
CA LEU A 296 -7.75 7.03 -7.45
C LEU A 296 -7.78 7.04 -8.98
N ARG A 297 -8.97 7.24 -9.59
CA ARG A 297 -9.10 7.38 -11.04
C ARG A 297 -8.33 8.58 -11.58
N ASN A 298 -8.49 9.73 -10.94
CA ASN A 298 -7.78 10.94 -11.33
C ASN A 298 -6.27 10.81 -11.12
N ALA A 299 -5.84 10.20 -10.00
CA ALA A 299 -4.43 9.94 -9.73
C ALA A 299 -3.81 8.99 -10.78
N ALA A 300 -4.53 7.92 -11.15
CA ALA A 300 -4.08 6.97 -12.17
C ALA A 300 -4.02 7.60 -13.59
N ALA A 301 -4.94 8.52 -13.90
CA ALA A 301 -4.97 9.26 -15.17
C ALA A 301 -3.99 10.44 -15.22
N HIS A 302 -3.48 10.89 -14.07
CA HIS A 302 -2.61 12.05 -13.98
C HIS A 302 -1.33 11.83 -14.81
N HIS A 303 -0.91 12.85 -15.57
CA HIS A 303 0.20 12.73 -16.52
C HIS A 303 1.49 12.23 -15.86
N ALA A 304 1.82 12.73 -14.67
CA ALA A 304 3.01 12.30 -13.93
C ALA A 304 2.98 10.81 -13.55
N PHE A 305 1.81 10.27 -13.18
CA PHE A 305 1.69 8.84 -12.88
C PHE A 305 1.69 8.03 -14.17
N ALA A 306 0.93 8.44 -15.19
CA ALA A 306 0.84 7.75 -16.47
C ALA A 306 2.18 7.70 -17.23
N SER A 307 3.04 8.71 -17.09
CA SER A 307 4.40 8.72 -17.63
C SER A 307 5.41 7.96 -16.76
N GLY A 308 5.01 7.57 -15.55
CA GLY A 308 5.86 6.89 -14.58
C GLY A 308 6.89 7.83 -13.95
N SER A 309 6.61 9.14 -13.82
CA SER A 309 7.54 10.15 -13.29
C SER A 309 7.28 10.54 -11.82
N VAL A 310 6.38 9.86 -11.12
CA VAL A 310 6.04 10.17 -9.72
C VAL A 310 7.19 9.86 -8.75
N THR A 311 7.22 10.63 -7.66
CA THR A 311 8.11 10.46 -6.52
C THR A 311 7.26 10.36 -5.25
N THR A 312 7.85 10.01 -4.11
CA THR A 312 7.13 9.90 -2.83
C THR A 312 6.51 11.22 -2.36
N GLU A 313 6.96 12.35 -2.89
CA GLU A 313 6.48 13.70 -2.56
C GLU A 313 5.33 14.17 -3.48
N PHE A 314 5.02 13.42 -4.54
CA PHE A 314 4.15 13.88 -5.62
C PHE A 314 2.76 14.32 -5.12
N LEU A 315 2.01 13.44 -4.43
CA LEU A 315 0.66 13.79 -3.96
C LEU A 315 0.66 14.84 -2.84
N ASP A 316 1.71 14.89 -2.03
CA ASP A 316 1.83 15.88 -0.95
C ASP A 316 2.19 17.27 -1.49
N SER A 317 2.81 17.34 -2.67
CA SER A 317 3.16 18.60 -3.35
C SER A 317 2.08 19.11 -4.32
N ALA A 318 1.25 18.21 -4.85
CA ALA A 318 0.20 18.55 -5.80
C ALA A 318 -1.07 19.07 -5.09
N PRO A 319 -1.69 20.16 -5.56
CA PRO A 319 -2.93 20.65 -4.97
C PRO A 319 -4.07 19.65 -5.19
N ILE A 320 -4.85 19.37 -4.13
CA ILE A 320 -5.92 18.36 -4.16
C ILE A 320 -6.96 18.59 -5.27
N SER A 321 -7.13 19.84 -5.71
CA SER A 321 -8.01 20.21 -6.82
C SER A 321 -7.64 19.55 -8.15
N GLU A 322 -6.38 19.16 -8.35
CA GLU A 322 -5.94 18.41 -9.54
C GLU A 322 -6.51 16.98 -9.57
N PHE A 323 -6.98 16.47 -8.43
CA PHE A 323 -7.58 15.14 -8.30
C PHE A 323 -9.07 15.18 -7.93
N ALA A 324 -9.68 16.36 -7.92
CA ALA A 324 -11.08 16.52 -7.59
C ALA A 324 -11.95 15.93 -8.71
N GLU A 325 -12.99 15.19 -8.32
CA GLU A 325 -14.03 14.81 -9.27
C GLU A 325 -14.86 16.04 -9.65
N PRO A 326 -15.25 16.18 -10.93
CA PRO A 326 -16.32 17.09 -11.29
C PRO A 326 -17.56 16.71 -10.49
N GLY A 327 -18.11 17.64 -9.71
CA GLY A 327 -19.37 17.41 -9.01
C GLY A 327 -20.46 17.02 -10.02
N ALA A 328 -21.29 16.05 -9.65
CA ALA A 328 -22.42 15.68 -10.48
C ALA A 328 -23.34 16.90 -10.68
N ASP A 329 -23.73 17.16 -11.93
CA ASP A 329 -24.65 18.25 -12.24
C ASP A 329 -25.97 18.02 -11.48
N PRO A 330 -26.42 18.97 -10.63
CA PRO A 330 -27.68 18.84 -9.91
C PRO A 330 -28.87 18.53 -10.82
N ALA A 331 -28.88 19.03 -12.06
CA ALA A 331 -29.94 18.72 -13.03
C ALA A 331 -29.93 17.23 -13.43
N VAL A 332 -28.74 16.64 -13.58
CA VAL A 332 -28.58 15.21 -13.87
C VAL A 332 -29.02 14.37 -12.66
N LEU A 333 -28.64 14.77 -11.44
CA LEU A 333 -29.07 14.09 -10.22
C LEU A 333 -30.60 14.13 -10.06
N VAL A 334 -31.22 15.28 -10.30
CA VAL A 334 -32.69 15.44 -10.26
C VAL A 334 -33.36 14.61 -11.35
N ALA A 335 -32.80 14.55 -12.56
CA ALA A 335 -33.34 13.73 -13.64
C ALA A 335 -33.27 12.23 -13.31
N ILE A 336 -32.15 11.75 -12.74
CA ILE A 336 -31.98 10.37 -12.30
C ILE A 336 -32.98 10.04 -11.18
N ALA A 337 -33.09 10.90 -10.16
CA ALA A 337 -34.03 10.70 -9.06
C ALA A 337 -35.49 10.66 -9.55
N SER A 338 -35.88 11.57 -10.43
CA SER A 338 -37.23 11.61 -11.03
C SER A 338 -37.52 10.35 -11.86
N ALA A 339 -36.53 9.87 -12.63
CA ALA A 339 -36.66 8.65 -13.41
C ALA A 339 -36.78 7.42 -12.51
N ALA A 340 -35.95 7.30 -11.46
CA ALA A 340 -36.00 6.22 -10.49
C ALA A 340 -37.37 6.18 -9.76
N GLN A 341 -37.90 7.34 -9.36
CA GLN A 341 -39.22 7.46 -8.77
C GLN A 341 -40.33 7.01 -9.73
N ARG A 342 -40.28 7.47 -11.00
CA ARG A 342 -41.26 7.08 -12.03
C ARG A 342 -41.22 5.59 -12.37
N LEU A 343 -40.03 4.99 -12.37
CA LEU A 343 -39.81 3.57 -12.56
C LEU A 343 -40.17 2.75 -11.31
N GLY A 344 -40.52 3.41 -10.19
CA GLY A 344 -40.89 2.75 -8.96
C GLY A 344 -39.72 2.03 -8.29
N MET A 345 -38.47 2.45 -8.53
CA MET A 345 -37.27 1.82 -7.96
C MET A 345 -37.17 2.01 -6.43
N GLU A 346 -37.88 2.99 -5.88
CA GLU A 346 -38.05 3.19 -4.43
C GLU A 346 -39.08 2.25 -3.82
N ARG A 347 -39.91 1.58 -4.63
CA ARG A 347 -40.82 0.55 -4.14
C ARG A 347 -39.97 -0.67 -3.82
N ALA A 348 -39.59 -0.81 -2.55
CA ALA A 348 -39.16 -2.09 -2.03
C ALA A 348 -40.16 -3.15 -2.54
N PRO A 349 -39.69 -4.34 -3.00
CA PRO A 349 -40.62 -5.46 -3.11
C PRO A 349 -41.30 -5.54 -1.75
N SER A 350 -42.63 -5.49 -1.75
CA SER A 350 -43.40 -5.75 -0.53
C SER A 350 -42.83 -7.01 0.09
N ASP A 351 -42.30 -6.91 1.30
CA ASP A 351 -41.98 -8.05 2.15
C ASP A 351 -43.30 -8.79 2.44
N ASP A 352 -43.75 -9.55 1.45
CA ASP A 352 -44.56 -10.74 1.63
C ASP A 352 -43.58 -11.92 1.82
N ALA A 353 -42.64 -11.74 2.74
CA ALA A 353 -41.92 -12.82 3.36
C ALA A 353 -42.57 -13.06 4.74
N SER A 354 -43.85 -13.46 4.72
CA SER A 354 -44.34 -14.33 5.79
C SER A 354 -43.39 -15.53 5.84
N GLY A 355 -42.72 -15.70 6.99
CA GLY A 355 -41.59 -16.59 7.13
C GLY A 355 -41.78 -17.96 6.47
N SER A 356 -40.98 -18.24 5.44
CA SER A 356 -40.58 -19.62 5.18
C SER A 356 -39.41 -19.92 6.11
N VAL A 357 -39.76 -20.34 7.32
CA VAL A 357 -38.87 -21.19 8.09
C VAL A 357 -38.54 -22.38 7.19
N ASP A 358 -37.27 -22.51 6.78
CA ASP A 358 -36.80 -23.75 6.15
C ASP A 358 -37.04 -24.88 7.16
N GLU A 359 -37.92 -25.82 6.80
CA GLU A 359 -38.42 -26.84 7.71
C GLU A 359 -37.34 -27.85 8.16
N HIS A 360 -36.07 -27.71 7.74
CA HIS A 360 -35.08 -28.77 7.98
C HIS A 360 -33.69 -28.42 8.52
N THR A 361 -33.39 -27.25 9.12
CA THR A 361 -32.07 -27.12 9.80
C THR A 361 -31.92 -26.28 11.07
N GLY A 362 -32.91 -25.53 11.57
CA GLY A 362 -32.96 -25.10 12.98
C GLY A 362 -31.78 -24.32 13.61
N HIS A 363 -30.72 -23.91 12.90
CA HIS A 363 -29.61 -23.11 13.46
C HIS A 363 -28.95 -22.19 12.40
N SER A 364 -28.79 -20.91 12.75
CA SER A 364 -28.01 -19.93 11.98
C SER A 364 -26.56 -19.91 12.46
N GLY A 365 -25.65 -20.52 11.70
CA GLY A 365 -24.20 -20.33 11.90
C GLY A 365 -23.37 -21.59 12.07
N ASP A 366 -23.40 -22.51 11.09
CA ASP A 366 -22.37 -23.55 10.97
C ASP A 366 -21.23 -23.07 10.05
N PRO A 367 -20.04 -22.75 10.59
CA PRO A 367 -18.90 -22.29 9.81
C PRO A 367 -18.17 -23.40 9.02
N PHE A 368 -18.61 -24.66 9.08
CA PHE A 368 -17.89 -25.79 8.45
C PHE A 368 -18.40 -26.21 7.06
N ARG A 369 -19.38 -25.49 6.47
CA ARG A 369 -19.92 -25.82 5.13
C ARG A 369 -19.03 -25.44 3.94
N THR A 370 -17.89 -24.78 4.12
CA THR A 370 -16.98 -24.44 3.00
C THR A 370 -15.90 -25.49 2.72
N LEU A 371 -15.79 -26.56 3.52
CA LEU A 371 -14.86 -27.67 3.29
C LEU A 371 -15.53 -28.83 2.53
N SER A 372 -16.06 -28.55 1.34
CA SER A 372 -16.43 -29.62 0.40
C SER A 372 -16.31 -29.16 -1.06
N ARG A 373 -15.07 -28.93 -1.49
CA ARG A 373 -14.72 -29.00 -2.91
C ARG A 373 -13.47 -29.85 -3.09
N SER A 374 -13.70 -31.08 -3.55
CA SER A 374 -12.73 -31.86 -4.28
C SER A 374 -12.51 -31.23 -5.67
N PHE A 375 -11.23 -31.08 -6.02
CA PHE A 375 -10.67 -30.64 -7.31
C PHE A 375 -11.33 -31.33 -8.53
N PRO A 376 -11.31 -30.69 -9.71
CA PRO A 376 -10.23 -31.02 -10.66
C PRO A 376 -9.40 -29.83 -11.13
#